data_AF-A0A2E7Z3X3-F1
#
_entry.id   AF-A0A2E7Z3X3-F1
#
_cell.length_a   1.000
_cell.length_b   1.000
_cell.length_c   1.000
_cell.angle_alpha   90.00
_cell.angle_beta   90.00
_cell.angle_gamma   90.00
#
_symmetry.space_group_name_H-M   'P 1'
#
loop_
_entity.id
_entity.type
_entity.pdbx_description
1 polymer ?
#
loop_
_entity_poly.entity_id
_entity_poly.type
_entity_poly.pdbx_seq_one_letter_code
_entity_poly.pdbx_strand_id
1 'polypeptide(L)'
;MQLSKVTSWGLILGGLLGLVGFIVIGLALGLMEDDIAAADELKAFQDNKEIVGVMLLVFVGIFTYMAKSLLQVAQAVKVPDEWYTYMRMLVLIMLTSLFVSMASWMAISDKVTLDSYVVLEHVGDAVDAVQIITGSFALIILSVFALKNGAGNQIFRGLIAILGVLSVLDIVTLLGGMDTDGDVGFITWILWSAVLVGIGVLGLTTKEA
;
A
#
# COMPACT_ATOMS: atom_id res chain seq x y z
N MET A 1 -7.85 -11.04 21.01
CA MET A 1 -7.39 -11.50 19.68
C MET A 1 -5.88 -11.53 19.73
N GLN A 2 -5.25 -12.66 19.46
CA GLN A 2 -3.79 -12.77 19.44
C GLN A 2 -3.33 -12.89 17.99
N LEU A 3 -2.61 -11.88 17.49
CA LEU A 3 -1.90 -12.00 16.22
C LEU A 3 -0.60 -12.76 16.44
N SER A 4 -0.20 -13.57 15.47
CA SER A 4 1.09 -14.23 15.56
C SER A 4 2.22 -13.19 15.46
N LYS A 5 3.40 -13.52 16.01
CA LYS A 5 4.59 -12.65 15.91
C LYS A 5 4.95 -12.40 14.44
N VAL A 6 4.80 -13.43 13.61
CA VAL A 6 5.03 -13.38 12.16
C VAL A 6 4.03 -12.42 11.50
N THR A 7 2.73 -12.56 11.78
CA THR A 7 1.69 -11.66 11.26
C THR A 7 2.01 -10.21 11.60
N SER A 8 2.35 -9.96 12.87
CA SER A 8 2.65 -8.63 13.39
C SER A 8 3.83 -7.97 12.68
N TRP A 9 4.93 -8.70 12.46
CA TRP A 9 6.09 -8.16 11.74
C TRP A 9 5.80 -7.85 10.28
N GLY A 10 4.98 -8.64 9.58
CA GLY A 10 4.61 -8.31 8.21
C GLY A 10 3.83 -6.99 8.10
N LEU A 11 2.97 -6.68 9.08
CA LEU A 11 2.27 -5.40 9.14
C LEU A 11 3.21 -4.24 9.48
N ILE A 12 4.11 -4.42 10.43
CA ILE A 12 5.10 -3.40 10.82
C ILE A 12 6.02 -3.08 9.65
N LEU A 13 6.63 -4.09 9.03
CA LEU A 13 7.56 -3.88 7.92
C LEU A 13 6.85 -3.29 6.70
N GLY A 14 5.66 -3.79 6.37
CA GLY A 14 4.84 -3.25 5.28
C GLY A 14 4.43 -1.80 5.51
N GLY A 15 3.95 -1.47 6.71
CA GLY A 15 3.58 -0.10 7.04
C GLY A 15 4.79 0.83 7.16
N LEU A 16 5.95 0.38 7.64
CA LEU A 16 7.16 1.20 7.66
C LEU A 16 7.71 1.46 6.25
N LEU A 17 7.67 0.44 5.37
CA LEU A 17 8.01 0.63 3.97
C LEU A 17 7.02 1.55 3.27
N GLY A 18 5.73 1.42 3.59
CA GLY A 18 4.70 2.37 3.20
C GLY A 18 5.05 3.78 3.63
N LEU A 19 5.37 4.04 4.90
CA LEU A 19 5.67 5.39 5.42
C LEU A 19 6.96 6.01 4.85
N VAL A 20 8.05 5.25 4.88
CA VAL A 20 9.42 5.79 4.72
C VAL A 20 10.06 5.32 3.43
N GLY A 21 9.63 4.18 2.89
CA GLY A 21 10.19 3.59 1.68
C GLY A 21 10.11 4.55 0.51
N PHE A 22 8.91 4.99 0.11
CA PHE A 22 8.76 5.88 -1.05
C PHE A 22 9.42 7.26 -0.85
N ILE A 23 9.46 7.79 0.39
CA ILE A 23 10.19 9.04 0.68
C ILE A 23 11.69 8.87 0.43
N VAL A 24 12.28 7.77 0.92
CA VAL A 24 13.70 7.47 0.72
C VAL A 24 14.01 7.29 -0.76
N ILE A 25 13.08 6.73 -1.53
CA ILE A 25 13.19 6.58 -2.98
C ILE A 25 13.21 7.95 -3.66
N GLY A 26 12.23 8.80 -3.38
CA GLY A 26 12.17 10.15 -3.92
C GLY A 26 13.46 10.92 -3.64
N LEU A 27 13.96 10.85 -2.41
CA LEU A 27 15.26 11.43 -2.04
C LEU A 27 16.44 10.84 -2.81
N ALA A 28 16.50 9.51 -2.96
CA ALA A 28 17.60 8.84 -3.66
C ALA A 28 17.62 9.16 -5.16
N LEU A 29 16.45 9.38 -5.75
CA LEU A 29 16.29 9.76 -7.15
C LEU A 29 16.36 11.28 -7.38
N GLY A 30 16.36 12.10 -6.32
CA GLY A 30 16.28 13.55 -6.43
C GLY A 30 14.91 14.07 -6.84
N LEU A 31 13.85 13.30 -6.60
CA LEU A 31 12.47 13.53 -7.01
C LEU A 31 11.59 14.12 -5.89
N MET A 32 12.14 15.03 -5.08
CA MET A 32 11.42 15.62 -3.93
C MET A 32 10.91 17.04 -4.19
N GLU A 33 11.17 17.60 -5.37
CA GLU A 33 10.67 18.92 -5.76
C GLU A 33 9.32 18.77 -6.47
N ASP A 34 8.37 19.65 -6.17
CA ASP A 34 6.98 19.53 -6.65
C ASP A 34 6.82 19.86 -8.16
N ASP A 35 7.83 20.50 -8.78
CA ASP A 35 7.77 21.01 -10.17
C ASP A 35 8.88 20.42 -11.06
N ILE A 36 9.25 19.16 -10.85
CA ILE A 36 10.29 18.51 -11.68
C ILE A 36 9.74 18.29 -13.09
N ALA A 37 10.51 18.68 -14.10
CA ALA A 37 10.12 18.42 -15.48
C ALA A 37 10.19 16.91 -15.76
N ALA A 38 9.20 16.36 -16.48
CA ALA A 38 9.16 14.94 -16.84
C ALA A 38 10.46 14.43 -17.53
N ALA A 39 11.19 15.31 -18.23
CA ALA A 39 12.49 14.98 -18.81
C ALA A 39 13.59 14.75 -17.75
N ASP A 40 13.56 15.50 -16.65
CA ASP A 40 14.48 15.35 -15.53
C ASP A 40 14.12 14.12 -14.70
N GLU A 41 12.83 13.82 -14.52
CA GLU A 41 12.38 12.57 -13.88
C GLU A 41 12.80 11.34 -14.67
N LEU A 42 12.53 11.33 -15.98
CA LEU A 42 12.96 10.28 -16.89
C LEU A 42 14.47 10.04 -16.76
N LYS A 43 15.26 11.11 -16.75
CA LYS A 43 16.71 11.02 -16.60
C LYS A 43 17.12 10.47 -15.24
N ALA A 44 16.46 10.89 -14.15
CA ALA A 44 16.72 10.38 -12.81
C ALA A 44 16.50 8.86 -12.72
N PHE A 45 15.40 8.35 -13.29
CA PHE A 45 15.16 6.91 -13.38
C PHE A 45 16.20 6.19 -14.24
N GLN A 46 16.60 6.79 -15.38
CA GLN A 46 17.61 6.21 -16.27
C GLN A 46 19.02 6.16 -15.64
N ASP A 47 19.40 7.18 -14.89
CA ASP A 47 20.72 7.28 -14.24
C ASP A 47 20.81 6.37 -13.01
N ASN A 48 19.67 6.01 -12.39
CA ASN A 48 19.60 5.26 -11.13
C ASN A 48 18.94 3.87 -11.26
N LYS A 49 18.96 3.24 -12.44
CA LYS A 49 18.30 1.94 -12.69
C LYS A 49 18.64 0.84 -11.69
N GLU A 50 19.88 0.77 -11.22
CA GLU A 50 20.30 -0.23 -10.24
C GLU A 50 19.61 -0.03 -8.89
N ILE A 51 19.48 1.23 -8.44
CA ILE A 51 18.78 1.59 -7.21
C ILE A 51 17.29 1.21 -7.33
N VAL A 52 16.66 1.56 -8.46
CA VAL A 52 15.27 1.21 -8.76
C VAL A 52 15.06 -0.31 -8.74
N GLY A 53 15.97 -1.09 -9.33
CA GLY A 53 15.91 -2.55 -9.33
C GLY A 53 16.05 -3.17 -7.93
N VAL A 54 16.99 -2.70 -7.11
CA VAL A 54 17.17 -3.18 -5.72
C VAL A 54 15.96 -2.84 -4.86
N MET A 55 15.44 -1.63 -4.97
CA MET A 55 14.21 -1.23 -4.28
C MET A 55 13.06 -2.16 -4.62
N LEU A 56 12.81 -2.42 -5.90
CA LEU A 56 11.73 -3.28 -6.35
C LEU A 56 11.79 -4.66 -5.73
N LEU A 57 12.97 -5.24 -5.63
CA LEU A 57 13.17 -6.53 -4.96
C LEU A 57 12.76 -6.46 -3.48
N VAL A 58 13.13 -5.39 -2.78
CA VAL A 58 12.75 -5.16 -1.38
C VAL A 58 11.24 -4.95 -1.24
N PHE A 59 10.65 -4.13 -2.12
CA PHE A 59 9.24 -3.79 -2.11
C PHE A 59 8.37 -5.00 -2.37
N VAL A 60 8.70 -5.81 -3.39
CA VAL A 60 8.00 -7.05 -3.69
C VAL A 60 8.03 -8.00 -2.49
N GLY A 61 9.20 -8.21 -1.87
CA GLY A 61 9.35 -9.09 -0.72
C GLY A 61 8.51 -8.64 0.48
N ILE A 62 8.61 -7.36 0.85
CA ILE A 62 7.96 -6.80 2.04
C ILE A 62 6.44 -6.67 1.83
N PHE A 63 5.97 -6.17 0.68
CA PHE A 63 4.53 -6.03 0.44
C PHE A 63 3.84 -7.38 0.28
N THR A 64 4.50 -8.39 -0.30
CA THR A 64 3.97 -9.76 -0.30
C THR A 64 3.82 -10.29 1.13
N TYR A 65 4.80 -10.02 2.00
CA TYR A 65 4.72 -10.43 3.40
C TYR A 65 3.60 -9.69 4.16
N MET A 66 3.47 -8.38 3.94
CA MET A 66 2.39 -7.57 4.50
C MET A 66 1.01 -8.08 4.08
N ALA A 67 0.82 -8.37 2.80
CA ALA A 67 -0.45 -8.89 2.28
C ALA A 67 -0.81 -10.24 2.90
N LYS A 68 0.15 -11.17 2.99
CA LYS A 68 -0.03 -12.42 3.74
C LYS A 68 -0.48 -12.13 5.18
N SER A 69 0.16 -11.16 5.85
CA SER A 69 -0.20 -10.77 7.21
C SER A 69 -1.62 -10.18 7.30
N LEU A 70 -2.03 -9.34 6.35
CA LEU A 70 -3.40 -8.82 6.27
C LEU A 70 -4.44 -9.94 6.16
N LEU A 71 -4.18 -10.94 5.31
CA LEU A 71 -5.04 -12.13 5.22
C LEU A 71 -5.09 -12.93 6.53
N GLN A 72 -4.00 -12.96 7.31
CA GLN A 72 -4.02 -13.59 8.62
C GLN A 72 -4.80 -12.76 9.66
N VAL A 73 -4.78 -11.42 9.57
CA VAL A 73 -5.65 -10.57 10.40
C VAL A 73 -7.12 -10.87 10.09
N ALA A 74 -7.48 -11.00 8.81
CA ALA A 74 -8.84 -11.33 8.41
C ALA A 74 -9.35 -12.66 9.00
N GLN A 75 -8.48 -13.69 9.03
CA GLN A 75 -8.78 -14.94 9.73
C GLN A 75 -8.96 -14.72 11.24
N ALA A 76 -8.07 -13.94 11.86
CA ALA A 76 -8.11 -13.65 13.29
C ALA A 76 -9.37 -12.89 13.72
N VAL A 77 -9.91 -12.03 12.84
CA VAL A 77 -11.17 -11.30 13.06
C VAL A 77 -12.41 -12.07 12.60
N LYS A 78 -12.24 -13.32 12.15
CA LYS A 78 -13.31 -14.24 11.73
C LYS A 78 -14.14 -13.72 10.55
N VAL A 79 -13.47 -13.23 9.50
CA VAL A 79 -14.12 -13.00 8.20
C VAL A 79 -14.66 -14.35 7.69
N PRO A 80 -15.96 -14.47 7.33
CA PRO A 80 -16.54 -15.72 6.80
C PRO A 80 -15.86 -16.18 5.50
N ASP A 81 -15.85 -17.48 5.23
CA ASP A 81 -15.06 -18.08 4.14
C ASP A 81 -15.33 -17.48 2.74
N GLU A 82 -16.59 -17.16 2.42
CA GLU A 82 -16.96 -16.52 1.14
C GLU A 82 -16.31 -15.13 1.02
N TRP A 83 -16.46 -14.30 2.05
CA TRP A 83 -15.87 -12.97 2.12
C TRP A 83 -14.35 -13.01 2.22
N TYR A 84 -13.80 -14.01 2.90
CA TYR A 84 -12.37 -14.23 3.00
C TYR A 84 -11.76 -14.57 1.64
N THR A 85 -12.42 -15.44 0.88
CA THR A 85 -12.01 -15.79 -0.48
C THR A 85 -12.07 -14.57 -1.40
N TYR A 86 -13.15 -13.78 -1.30
CA TYR A 86 -13.27 -12.53 -2.06
C TYR A 86 -12.17 -11.53 -1.71
N MET A 87 -11.95 -11.28 -0.41
CA MET A 87 -10.87 -10.41 0.07
C MET A 87 -9.48 -10.91 -0.38
N ARG A 88 -9.25 -12.23 -0.40
CA ARG A 88 -8.01 -12.80 -0.93
C ARG A 88 -7.80 -12.45 -2.40
N MET A 89 -8.84 -12.52 -3.23
CA MET A 89 -8.75 -12.14 -4.64
C MET A 89 -8.46 -10.65 -4.79
N LEU A 90 -9.12 -9.79 -4.00
CA LEU A 90 -8.86 -8.35 -3.99
C LEU A 90 -7.40 -8.04 -3.62
N VAL A 91 -6.87 -8.65 -2.56
CA VAL A 91 -5.48 -8.46 -2.13
C VAL A 91 -4.49 -8.93 -3.21
N LEU A 92 -4.79 -10.00 -3.93
CA LEU A 92 -3.95 -10.47 -5.04
C LEU A 92 -3.95 -9.49 -6.21
N ILE A 93 -5.11 -8.94 -6.57
CA ILE A 93 -5.21 -7.93 -7.64
C ILE A 93 -4.45 -6.67 -7.22
N MET A 94 -4.67 -6.18 -6.00
CA MET A 94 -3.98 -5.02 -5.42
C MET A 94 -2.45 -5.17 -5.47
N LEU A 95 -1.93 -6.33 -5.06
CA LEU A 95 -0.50 -6.63 -5.11
C LEU A 95 0.03 -6.67 -6.56
N THR A 96 -0.74 -7.29 -7.45
CA THR A 96 -0.33 -7.46 -8.84
C THR A 96 -0.29 -6.10 -9.54
N SER A 97 -1.30 -5.24 -9.32
CA SER A 97 -1.30 -3.87 -9.85
C SER A 97 -0.14 -3.06 -9.29
N LEU A 98 0.11 -3.11 -7.97
CA LEU A 98 1.28 -2.45 -7.36
C LEU A 98 2.59 -2.89 -8.02
N PHE A 99 2.75 -4.20 -8.25
CA PHE A 99 3.96 -4.74 -8.86
C PHE A 99 4.09 -4.38 -10.34
N VAL A 100 2.98 -4.27 -11.07
CA VAL A 100 2.97 -3.80 -12.46
C VAL A 100 3.34 -2.33 -12.53
N SER A 101 2.76 -1.49 -11.65
CA SER A 101 3.08 -0.06 -11.53
C SER A 101 4.57 0.12 -11.25
N MET A 102 5.12 -0.54 -10.21
CA MET A 102 6.56 -0.41 -9.94
C MET A 102 7.45 -1.07 -11.03
N ALA A 103 7.01 -2.15 -11.69
CA ALA A 103 7.77 -2.75 -12.78
C ALA A 103 7.89 -1.82 -14.00
N SER A 104 6.93 -0.90 -14.19
CA SER A 104 7.04 0.16 -15.20
C SER A 104 8.30 0.99 -14.99
N TRP A 105 8.71 1.24 -13.75
CA TRP A 105 9.92 2.00 -13.45
C TRP A 105 11.20 1.28 -13.90
N MET A 106 11.23 -0.06 -13.92
CA MET A 106 12.36 -0.80 -14.52
C MET A 106 12.35 -0.76 -16.04
N ALA A 107 11.19 -0.57 -16.65
CA ALA A 107 11.09 -0.46 -18.10
C ALA A 107 11.70 0.84 -18.62
N ILE A 108 11.94 1.83 -17.74
CA ILE A 108 12.61 3.10 -18.02
C ILE A 108 14.10 2.86 -18.31
N SER A 109 14.37 2.37 -19.52
CA SER A 109 15.70 2.14 -20.06
C SER A 109 16.20 3.37 -20.84
N ASP A 110 17.45 3.31 -21.28
CA ASP A 110 18.10 4.29 -22.17
C ASP A 110 17.41 4.39 -23.54
N LYS A 111 16.52 3.44 -23.85
CA LYS A 111 15.73 3.40 -25.08
C LYS A 111 14.35 4.06 -24.93
N VAL A 112 13.95 4.40 -23.71
CA VAL A 112 12.67 5.08 -23.46
C VAL A 112 12.83 6.56 -23.79
N THR A 113 11.97 7.06 -24.66
CA THR A 113 11.89 8.49 -25.02
C THR A 113 10.94 9.23 -24.08
N LEU A 114 11.02 10.57 -24.05
CA LEU A 114 10.11 11.40 -23.26
C LEU A 114 8.63 11.11 -23.59
N ASP A 115 8.27 11.02 -24.87
CA ASP A 115 6.89 10.73 -25.27
C ASP A 115 6.43 9.34 -24.78
N SER A 116 7.33 8.35 -24.80
CA SER A 116 7.02 7.01 -24.28
C SER A 116 6.93 6.98 -22.76
N TYR A 117 7.70 7.81 -22.06
CA TYR A 117 7.67 7.97 -20.61
C TYR A 117 6.35 8.56 -20.14
N VAL A 118 5.88 9.65 -20.75
CA VAL A 118 4.59 10.28 -20.40
C VAL A 118 3.42 9.31 -20.62
N VAL A 119 3.46 8.50 -21.69
CA VAL A 119 2.45 7.45 -21.90
C VAL A 119 2.53 6.36 -20.81
N LEU A 120 3.74 6.02 -20.37
CA LEU A 120 3.95 5.03 -19.31
C LEU A 120 3.43 5.53 -17.96
N GLU A 121 3.60 6.81 -17.64
CA GLU A 121 3.03 7.46 -16.44
C GLU A 121 1.52 7.33 -16.43
N HIS A 122 0.83 7.72 -17.51
CA HIS A 122 -0.63 7.57 -17.59
C HIS A 122 -1.12 6.12 -17.44
N VAL A 123 -0.34 5.15 -17.90
CA VAL A 123 -0.63 3.73 -17.67
C VAL A 123 -0.41 3.37 -16.20
N GLY A 124 0.64 3.90 -15.58
CA GLY A 124 0.92 3.82 -14.13
C GLY A 124 -0.28 4.31 -13.32
N ASP A 125 -0.75 5.53 -13.57
CA ASP A 125 -1.90 6.13 -12.88
C ASP A 125 -3.14 5.23 -12.95
N ALA A 126 -3.42 4.66 -14.13
CA ALA A 126 -4.55 3.75 -14.33
C ALA A 126 -4.39 2.43 -13.56
N VAL A 127 -3.16 1.92 -13.44
CA VAL A 127 -2.86 0.71 -12.67
C VAL A 127 -2.95 1.00 -11.16
N ASP A 128 -2.50 2.17 -10.71
CA ASP A 128 -2.58 2.60 -9.32
C ASP A 128 -4.04 2.81 -8.89
N ALA A 129 -4.91 3.30 -9.77
CA ALA A 129 -6.35 3.34 -9.52
C ALA A 129 -6.93 1.93 -9.23
N VAL A 130 -6.49 0.89 -9.97
CA VAL A 130 -6.90 -0.50 -9.70
C VAL A 130 -6.40 -0.97 -8.35
N GLN A 131 -5.17 -0.62 -7.98
CA GLN A 131 -4.60 -0.92 -6.67
C GLN A 131 -5.43 -0.28 -5.56
N ILE A 132 -5.73 1.01 -5.67
CA ILE A 132 -6.53 1.76 -4.70
C ILE A 132 -7.88 1.08 -4.53
N ILE A 133 -8.62 0.86 -5.61
CA ILE A 133 -9.96 0.25 -5.56
C ILE A 133 -9.92 -1.09 -4.83
N THR A 134 -9.03 -1.98 -5.27
CA THR A 134 -8.98 -3.35 -4.74
C THR A 134 -8.49 -3.39 -3.29
N GLY A 135 -7.50 -2.55 -2.95
CA GLY A 135 -7.01 -2.37 -1.58
C GLY A 135 -8.09 -1.83 -0.64
N SER A 136 -8.78 -0.75 -1.02
CA SER A 136 -9.84 -0.14 -0.23
C SER A 136 -10.98 -1.12 0.03
N PHE A 137 -11.43 -1.90 -0.96
CA PHE A 137 -12.45 -2.93 -0.73
C PHE A 137 -11.99 -4.03 0.22
N ALA A 138 -10.74 -4.50 0.10
CA ALA A 138 -10.21 -5.51 1.01
C ALA A 138 -10.18 -5.01 2.47
N LEU A 139 -9.78 -3.76 2.68
CA LEU A 139 -9.72 -3.12 3.98
C LEU A 139 -11.11 -2.83 4.54
N ILE A 140 -12.08 -2.43 3.72
CA ILE A 140 -13.48 -2.26 4.14
C ILE A 140 -14.04 -3.60 4.65
N ILE A 141 -13.83 -4.70 3.92
CA ILE A 141 -14.27 -6.03 4.35
C ILE A 141 -13.66 -6.36 5.72
N LEU A 142 -12.34 -6.17 5.85
CA LEU A 142 -11.63 -6.40 7.10
C LEU A 142 -12.24 -5.57 8.25
N SER A 143 -12.46 -4.27 8.02
CA SER A 143 -12.99 -3.36 9.02
C SER A 143 -14.41 -3.67 9.45
N VAL A 144 -15.30 -3.96 8.50
CA VAL A 144 -16.69 -4.33 8.79
C VAL A 144 -16.74 -5.57 9.67
N PHE A 145 -16.03 -6.63 9.31
CA PHE A 145 -16.07 -7.88 10.08
C PHE A 145 -15.36 -7.77 11.43
N ALA A 146 -14.23 -7.08 11.50
CA ALA A 146 -13.53 -6.85 12.76
C ALA A 146 -14.37 -6.06 13.77
N LEU A 147 -15.08 -5.02 13.32
CA LEU A 147 -15.98 -4.24 14.16
C LEU A 147 -17.24 -5.03 14.53
N LYS A 148 -17.88 -5.68 13.56
CA LYS A 148 -19.07 -6.51 13.76
C LYS A 148 -18.83 -7.64 14.76
N ASN A 149 -17.68 -8.31 14.67
CA ASN A 149 -17.34 -9.44 15.52
C ASN A 149 -16.73 -9.02 16.87
N GLY A 150 -16.56 -7.71 17.12
CA GLY A 150 -15.94 -7.21 18.34
C GLY A 150 -14.51 -7.71 18.53
N ALA A 151 -13.76 -7.90 17.43
CA ALA A 151 -12.43 -8.50 17.49
C ALA A 151 -11.40 -7.54 18.11
N GLY A 152 -10.57 -8.07 19.02
CA GLY A 152 -9.47 -7.32 19.63
C GLY A 152 -9.89 -6.38 20.77
N ASN A 153 -8.94 -5.57 21.24
CA ASN A 153 -9.18 -4.55 22.27
C ASN A 153 -9.76 -3.27 21.66
N GLN A 154 -10.04 -2.25 22.48
CA GLN A 154 -10.57 -0.97 21.99
C GLN A 154 -9.61 -0.26 21.02
N ILE A 155 -8.31 -0.28 21.29
CA ILE A 155 -7.30 0.39 20.44
C ILE A 155 -7.27 -0.25 19.05
N PHE A 156 -7.22 -1.58 18.98
CA PHE A 156 -7.27 -2.32 17.72
C PHE A 156 -8.53 -1.99 16.92
N ARG A 157 -9.69 -1.95 17.57
CA ARG A 157 -10.95 -1.57 16.89
C ARG A 157 -10.93 -0.13 16.39
N GLY A 158 -10.33 0.79 17.14
CA GLY A 158 -10.11 2.16 16.70
C GLY A 158 -9.24 2.23 15.44
N LEU A 159 -8.09 1.55 15.43
CA LEU A 159 -7.20 1.47 14.28
C LEU A 159 -7.90 0.86 13.05
N ILE A 160 -8.63 -0.22 13.24
CA ILE A 160 -9.41 -0.87 12.18
C ILE A 160 -10.52 0.05 11.64
N ALA A 161 -11.19 0.81 12.51
CA ALA A 161 -12.19 1.78 12.07
C ALA A 161 -11.56 2.88 11.22
N ILE A 162 -10.37 3.37 11.60
CA ILE A 162 -9.59 4.32 10.80
C ILE A 162 -9.29 3.74 9.41
N LEU A 163 -8.81 2.48 9.31
CA LEU A 163 -8.59 1.86 7.99
C LEU A 163 -9.84 1.86 7.12
N GLY A 164 -11.00 1.55 7.72
CA GLY A 164 -12.27 1.54 6.99
C GLY A 164 -12.66 2.93 6.48
N VAL A 165 -12.47 3.97 7.30
CA VAL A 165 -12.74 5.36 6.91
C VAL A 165 -11.78 5.83 5.82
N LEU A 166 -10.48 5.56 5.96
CA LEU A 166 -9.48 5.90 4.94
C LEU A 166 -9.81 5.23 3.61
N SER A 167 -10.19 3.95 3.64
CA SER A 167 -10.58 3.21 2.43
C SER A 167 -11.78 3.83 1.71
N VAL A 168 -12.75 4.35 2.45
CA VAL A 168 -13.88 5.08 1.86
C VAL A 168 -13.43 6.41 1.27
N LEU A 169 -12.54 7.12 1.98
CA LEU A 169 -11.98 8.38 1.50
C LEU A 169 -11.22 8.19 0.19
N ASP A 170 -10.39 7.15 0.08
CA ASP A 170 -9.64 6.83 -1.15
C ASP A 170 -10.58 6.64 -2.36
N ILE A 171 -11.67 5.88 -2.18
CA ILE A 171 -12.67 5.65 -3.23
C ILE A 171 -13.39 6.95 -3.62
N VAL A 172 -13.77 7.77 -2.64
CA VAL A 172 -14.46 9.05 -2.90
C VAL A 172 -13.54 10.03 -3.62
N THR A 173 -12.26 10.10 -3.24
CA THR A 173 -11.24 10.92 -3.90
C THR A 173 -11.07 10.49 -5.36
N LEU A 174 -10.89 9.19 -5.59
CA LEU A 174 -10.76 8.63 -6.93
C LEU A 174 -11.99 8.92 -7.81
N LEU A 175 -13.20 8.73 -7.29
CA LEU A 175 -14.44 8.99 -8.02
C LEU A 175 -14.73 10.48 -8.23
N GLY A 176 -14.24 11.33 -7.33
CA GLY A 176 -14.38 12.78 -7.40
C GLY A 176 -13.50 13.43 -8.47
N GLY A 177 -12.64 12.67 -9.14
CA GLY A 177 -11.61 13.21 -10.02
C GLY A 177 -10.61 14.08 -9.28
N MET A 178 -10.52 13.93 -7.95
CA MET A 178 -9.49 14.57 -7.15
C MET A 178 -8.21 13.79 -7.34
N ASP A 179 -7.12 14.53 -7.54
CA ASP A 179 -5.79 13.96 -7.71
C ASP A 179 -5.43 13.11 -6.47
N THR A 180 -5.25 11.81 -6.69
CA THR A 180 -4.84 10.87 -5.64
C THR A 180 -3.37 11.06 -5.23
N ASP A 181 -2.61 11.86 -5.98
CA ASP A 181 -1.25 12.26 -5.64
C ASP A 181 -1.20 13.63 -4.93
N GLY A 182 -2.35 14.30 -4.78
CA GLY A 182 -2.47 15.54 -4.02
C GLY A 182 -2.42 15.36 -2.49
N ASP A 183 -2.51 16.47 -1.76
CA ASP A 183 -2.41 16.52 -0.29
C ASP A 183 -3.24 15.45 0.46
N VAL A 184 -4.46 15.19 -0.02
CA VAL A 184 -5.37 14.21 0.59
C VAL A 184 -4.81 12.80 0.44
N GLY A 185 -4.32 12.46 -0.75
CA GLY A 185 -3.72 11.17 -1.07
C GLY A 185 -2.47 10.89 -0.24
N PHE A 186 -1.61 11.90 -0.12
CA PHE A 186 -0.43 11.85 0.74
C PHE A 186 -0.80 11.59 2.21
N ILE A 187 -1.79 12.30 2.74
CA ILE A 187 -2.26 12.12 4.12
C ILE A 187 -2.86 10.72 4.32
N THR A 188 -3.71 10.25 3.40
CA THR A 188 -4.31 8.91 3.48
C THR A 188 -3.26 7.81 3.46
N TRP A 189 -2.23 7.96 2.63
CA TRP A 189 -1.10 7.03 2.56
C TRP A 189 -0.31 6.98 3.87
N ILE A 190 0.01 8.12 4.48
CA ILE A 190 0.70 8.17 5.79
C ILE A 190 -0.16 7.51 6.86
N LEU A 191 -1.44 7.86 6.94
CA LEU A 191 -2.33 7.35 7.97
C LEU A 191 -2.55 5.85 7.83
N TRP A 192 -2.71 5.33 6.61
CA TRP A 192 -2.82 3.90 6.36
C TRP A 192 -1.61 3.14 6.88
N SER A 193 -0.43 3.65 6.52
CA SER A 193 0.84 3.04 6.85
C SER A 193 1.11 3.07 8.36
N ALA A 194 0.81 4.19 9.03
CA ALA A 194 0.88 4.32 10.48
C ALA A 194 -0.08 3.37 11.20
N VAL A 195 -1.30 3.21 10.68
CA VAL A 195 -2.31 2.32 11.27
C VAL A 195 -1.89 0.85 11.16
N LEU A 196 -1.33 0.42 10.03
CA LEU A 196 -0.78 -0.93 9.89
C LEU A 196 0.34 -1.21 10.89
N VAL A 197 1.28 -0.27 11.04
CA VAL A 197 2.33 -0.36 12.06
C VAL A 197 1.70 -0.50 13.45
N GLY A 198 0.71 0.34 13.77
CA GLY A 198 -0.01 0.29 15.05
C GLY A 198 -0.66 -1.07 15.31
N ILE A 199 -1.35 -1.65 14.32
CA ILE A 199 -1.97 -2.98 14.45
C ILE A 199 -0.89 -4.05 14.69
N GLY A 200 0.22 -3.98 13.95
CA GLY A 200 1.33 -4.90 14.11
C GLY A 200 1.96 -4.81 15.51
N VAL A 201 2.23 -3.59 16.00
CA VAL A 201 2.77 -3.37 17.36
C VAL A 201 1.83 -3.91 18.42
N LEU A 202 0.52 -3.64 18.33
CA LEU A 202 -0.47 -4.22 19.25
C LEU A 202 -0.48 -5.75 19.23
N GLY A 203 -0.27 -6.35 18.07
CA GLY A 203 -0.13 -7.81 17.93
C GLY A 203 1.07 -8.38 18.67
N LEU A 204 2.14 -7.59 18.86
CA LEU A 204 3.31 -7.98 19.65
C LEU A 204 3.11 -7.79 21.15
N THR A 205 2.44 -6.71 21.57
CA THR A 205 2.30 -6.35 22.99
C THR A 205 1.17 -7.09 23.72
N THR A 206 0.18 -7.60 22.99
CA THR A 206 -0.96 -8.35 23.57
C THR A 206 -0.63 -9.79 24.00
N LYS A 207 0.65 -10.16 24.03
CA LYS A 207 1.14 -11.47 24.48
C LYS A 207 1.36 -11.60 26.00
N GLU A 208 1.16 -10.53 26.77
CA GLU A 208 1.52 -10.48 28.19
C GLU A 208 0.32 -10.52 29.17
N ALA A 209 -0.73 -11.28 28.87
CA ALA A 209 -1.81 -11.54 29.84
C ALA A 209 -2.18 -13.02 29.91
#